data_AF-K0WAN1-F1
#
_entry.id   AF-K0WAN1-F1
#
_cell.length_a   1.000
_cell.length_b   1.000
_cell.length_c   1.000
_cell.angle_alpha   90.00
_cell.angle_beta   90.00
_cell.angle_gamma   90.00
#
_symmetry.space_group_name_H-M   'P 1'
#
loop_
_entity.id
_entity.type
_entity.pdbx_description
1 polymer ?
#
loop_
_entity_poly.entity_id
_entity_poly.type
_entity_poly.pdbx_seq_one_letter_code
_entity_poly.pdbx_strand_id
1 'polypeptide(L)'
;MGHGDEIAIVDKNFSACRVSKKTVSGKLVSMNAASATDAIEAILAVMPLDHFVEQPLMHMEDPDQAGILLPVHADVELLCSTAEQRGIRSKPIERFAYYPIAEACFAVVQTGEIRPYGNFILKKGVI
;
A
#
# COMPACT_ATOMS: atom_id res chain seq x y z
N MET A 1 13.01 3.88 -7.61
CA MET A 1 12.85 3.84 -6.15
C MET A 1 14.15 3.37 -5.51
N GLY A 2 14.71 4.17 -4.61
CA GLY A 2 15.80 3.80 -3.71
C GLY A 2 15.28 3.14 -2.43
N HIS A 3 16.19 2.83 -1.50
CA HIS A 3 15.81 2.35 -0.17
C HIS A 3 15.04 3.44 0.59
N GLY A 4 13.97 3.04 1.28
CA GLY A 4 13.13 3.92 2.07
C GLY A 4 12.05 4.65 1.28
N ASP A 5 12.10 4.62 -0.06
CA ASP A 5 11.01 5.11 -0.90
C ASP A 5 9.74 4.28 -0.66
N GLU A 6 8.60 4.95 -0.73
CA GLU A 6 7.28 4.37 -0.52
C GLU A 6 6.47 4.35 -1.81
N ILE A 7 5.63 3.34 -2.02
CA ILE A 7 4.69 3.27 -3.14
C ILE A 7 3.29 3.00 -2.60
N ALA A 8 2.31 3.76 -3.10
CA ALA A 8 0.91 3.60 -2.71
C ALA A 8 0.20 2.66 -3.69
N ILE A 9 -0.48 1.64 -3.18
CA ILE A 9 -1.39 0.76 -3.91
C ILE A 9 -2.79 1.08 -3.43
N VAL A 10 -3.68 1.49 -4.33
CA VAL A 10 -4.98 2.05 -3.93
C VAL A 10 -6.14 1.37 -4.62
N ASP A 11 -7.27 1.34 -3.94
CA ASP A 11 -8.51 0.77 -4.43
C ASP A 11 -9.14 1.64 -5.55
N LYS A 12 -10.23 1.14 -6.14
CA LYS A 12 -10.91 1.85 -7.23
C LYS A 12 -11.54 3.19 -6.81
N ASN A 13 -11.85 3.37 -5.52
CA ASN A 13 -12.57 4.53 -5.00
C ASN A 13 -11.62 5.65 -4.56
N PHE A 14 -10.35 5.32 -4.32
CA PHE A 14 -9.33 6.31 -3.94
C PHE A 14 -9.10 7.34 -5.05
N SER A 15 -8.80 8.57 -4.67
CA SER A 15 -8.55 9.69 -5.61
C SER A 15 -7.18 9.61 -6.29
N ALA A 16 -6.86 8.47 -6.91
CA ALA A 16 -5.53 8.12 -7.42
C ALA A 16 -4.96 9.17 -8.39
N CYS A 17 -5.77 9.64 -9.35
CA CYS A 17 -5.35 10.65 -10.33
C CYS A 17 -5.00 12.01 -9.69
N ARG A 18 -5.67 12.40 -8.61
CA ARG A 18 -5.33 13.65 -7.89
C ARG A 18 -4.03 13.48 -7.11
N VAL A 19 -3.92 12.38 -6.38
CA VAL A 19 -2.79 12.09 -5.48
C VAL A 19 -1.51 11.83 -6.27
N SER A 20 -1.58 11.05 -7.35
CA SER A 20 -0.41 10.72 -8.17
C SER A 20 0.31 11.96 -8.70
N LYS A 21 -0.42 13.03 -9.05
CA LYS A 21 0.17 14.30 -9.52
C LYS A 21 1.05 15.01 -8.51
N LYS A 22 0.92 14.67 -7.22
CA LYS A 22 1.71 15.25 -6.12
C LYS A 22 2.85 14.34 -5.66
N THR A 23 2.81 13.06 -6.00
CA THR A 23 3.91 12.11 -5.72
C THR A 23 5.22 12.54 -6.35
N VAL A 24 6.33 12.04 -5.81
CA VAL A 24 7.69 12.38 -6.27
C VAL A 24 7.87 12.20 -7.78
N SER A 25 7.32 11.11 -8.33
CA SER A 25 7.43 10.83 -9.77
C SER A 25 6.29 11.41 -10.62
N GLY A 26 5.19 11.85 -10.00
CA GLY A 26 3.97 12.23 -10.71
C GLY A 26 3.22 11.07 -11.37
N LYS A 27 3.70 9.82 -11.25
CA LYS A 27 3.20 8.68 -12.03
C LYS A 27 1.99 8.01 -11.39
N LEU A 28 0.99 7.75 -12.23
CA LEU A 28 -0.11 6.84 -11.96
C LEU A 28 0.06 5.59 -12.81
N VAL A 29 0.21 4.44 -12.17
CA VAL A 29 0.17 3.13 -12.83
C VAL A 29 -1.24 2.56 -12.65
N SER A 30 -1.82 2.03 -13.72
CA SER A 30 -3.16 1.45 -13.69
C SER A 30 -3.08 -0.08 -13.81
N MET A 31 -3.66 -0.76 -12.85
CA MET A 31 -3.86 -2.21 -12.78
C MET A 31 -5.34 -2.51 -12.48
N ASN A 32 -6.24 -1.84 -13.19
CA ASN A 32 -7.68 -1.83 -12.92
C ASN A 32 -8.39 -3.20 -12.95
N ALA A 33 -7.75 -4.25 -13.46
CA ALA A 33 -8.29 -5.62 -13.46
C ALA A 33 -7.76 -6.49 -12.30
N ALA A 34 -6.74 -6.03 -11.59
CA ALA A 34 -6.10 -6.74 -10.50
C ALA A 34 -6.72 -6.37 -9.15
N SER A 35 -6.79 -7.32 -8.22
CA SER A 35 -7.05 -7.01 -6.81
C SER A 35 -5.85 -6.30 -6.17
N ALA A 36 -6.02 -5.78 -4.94
CA ALA A 36 -4.90 -5.21 -4.22
C ALA A 36 -3.82 -6.27 -3.93
N THR A 37 -4.22 -7.50 -3.61
CA THR A 37 -3.30 -8.62 -3.36
C THR A 37 -2.53 -9.02 -4.61
N ASP A 38 -3.17 -9.11 -5.78
CA ASP A 38 -2.46 -9.46 -7.03
C ASP A 38 -1.41 -8.39 -7.39
N ALA A 39 -1.76 -7.12 -7.23
CA ALA A 39 -0.85 -6.01 -7.50
C ALA A 39 0.34 -6.00 -6.52
N ILE A 40 0.08 -6.23 -5.23
CA ILE A 40 1.12 -6.29 -4.19
C ILE A 40 2.03 -7.50 -4.42
N GLU A 41 1.48 -8.67 -4.74
CA GLU A 41 2.28 -9.87 -5.04
C GLU A 41 3.25 -9.62 -6.18
N ALA A 42 2.78 -9.03 -7.28
CA ALA A 42 3.61 -8.68 -8.42
C ALA A 42 4.70 -7.65 -8.08
N ILE A 43 4.41 -6.69 -7.19
CA ILE A 43 5.39 -5.71 -6.72
C ILE A 43 6.46 -6.39 -5.84
N LEU A 44 6.05 -7.22 -4.89
CA LEU A 44 6.95 -7.90 -3.95
C LEU A 44 7.88 -8.90 -4.65
N ALA A 45 7.49 -9.45 -5.79
CA ALA A 45 8.35 -10.30 -6.61
C ALA A 45 9.66 -9.61 -7.06
N VAL A 46 9.71 -8.27 -7.06
CA VAL A 46 10.87 -7.48 -7.50
C VAL A 46 11.28 -6.37 -6.52
N MET A 47 10.55 -6.20 -5.42
CA MET A 47 10.76 -5.14 -4.45
C MET A 47 10.67 -5.70 -3.02
N PRO A 48 11.80 -5.91 -2.33
CA PRO A 48 11.77 -6.33 -0.93
C PRO A 48 11.21 -5.21 -0.06
N LEU A 49 10.52 -5.59 1.02
CA LEU A 49 10.09 -4.66 2.05
C LEU A 49 11.25 -4.28 2.96
N ASP A 50 11.13 -3.09 3.55
CA ASP A 50 12.13 -2.56 4.46
C ASP A 50 12.23 -3.40 5.75
N HIS A 51 13.46 -3.78 6.10
CA HIS A 51 13.79 -4.56 7.30
C HIS A 51 14.31 -3.67 8.45
N PHE A 52 14.59 -2.39 8.18
CA PHE A 52 15.08 -1.44 9.18
C PHE A 52 13.96 -0.68 9.89
N VAL A 53 12.70 -0.91 9.48
CA VAL A 53 11.51 -0.35 10.13
C VAL A 53 10.63 -1.46 10.66
N GLU A 54 9.93 -1.20 11.77
CA GLU A 54 9.05 -2.17 12.40
C GLU A 54 7.85 -2.55 11.51
N GLN A 55 7.29 -1.56 10.80
CA GLN A 55 6.08 -1.72 9.98
C GLN A 55 6.31 -1.15 8.57
N PRO A 56 6.85 -1.94 7.62
CA PRO A 56 7.09 -1.49 6.24
C PRO A 56 5.81 -1.48 5.39
N LEU A 57 4.70 -1.95 5.94
CA LEU A 57 3.37 -1.97 5.34
C LEU A 57 2.46 -1.03 6.14
N MET A 58 1.68 -0.20 5.46
CA MET A 58 0.62 0.62 6.06
C MET A 58 -0.70 0.38 5.34
N HIS A 59 -1.82 0.53 6.05
CA HIS A 59 -3.16 0.49 5.45
C HIS A 59 -4.00 1.69 5.92
N MET A 60 -4.99 2.08 5.12
CA MET A 60 -5.99 3.08 5.53
C MET A 60 -7.06 2.43 6.42
N GLU A 61 -7.30 3.00 7.60
CA GLU A 61 -8.36 2.56 8.51
C GLU A 61 -9.75 2.97 8.02
N ASP A 62 -10.74 2.17 8.43
CA ASP A 62 -12.14 2.57 8.43
C ASP A 62 -12.41 3.51 9.61
N PRO A 63 -12.83 4.77 9.40
CA PRO A 63 -13.15 5.69 10.49
C PRO A 63 -14.24 5.18 11.44
N ASP A 64 -15.16 4.34 10.94
CA ASP A 64 -16.26 3.78 11.74
C ASP A 64 -15.83 2.51 12.51
N GLN A 65 -14.66 1.94 12.18
CA GLN A 65 -14.13 0.70 12.74
C GLN A 65 -12.63 0.81 13.03
N ALA A 66 -12.20 1.93 13.62
CA ALA A 66 -10.79 2.17 13.92
C ALA A 66 -10.18 1.05 14.79
N GLY A 67 -8.96 0.63 14.46
CA GLY A 67 -8.28 -0.50 15.10
C GLY A 67 -8.79 -1.89 14.70
N ILE A 68 -9.83 -2.00 13.86
CA ILE A 68 -10.30 -3.28 13.34
C ILE A 68 -9.61 -3.59 12.02
N LEU A 69 -8.95 -4.75 11.98
CA LEU A 69 -8.34 -5.26 10.76
C LEU A 69 -9.43 -5.86 9.85
N LEU A 70 -9.68 -5.23 8.71
CA LEU A 70 -10.66 -5.73 7.73
C LEU A 70 -10.10 -6.94 6.96
N PRO A 71 -10.96 -7.77 6.33
CA PRO A 71 -10.51 -8.92 5.55
C PRO A 71 -9.45 -8.57 4.48
N VAL A 72 -9.62 -7.44 3.78
CA VAL A 72 -8.65 -6.99 2.76
C VAL A 72 -7.29 -6.65 3.38
N HIS A 73 -7.26 -6.15 4.61
CA HIS A 73 -6.01 -5.85 5.32
C HIS A 73 -5.32 -7.14 5.77
N ALA A 74 -6.08 -8.08 6.32
CA ALA A 74 -5.56 -9.38 6.76
C ALA A 74 -4.97 -10.19 5.60
N ASP A 75 -5.63 -10.19 4.43
CA ASP A 75 -5.12 -10.86 3.24
C ASP A 75 -3.78 -10.29 2.80
N VAL A 76 -3.62 -8.97 2.83
CA VAL A 76 -2.37 -8.29 2.45
C VAL A 76 -1.27 -8.51 3.50
N GLU A 77 -1.58 -8.51 4.80
CA GLU A 77 -0.60 -8.87 5.83
C GLU A 77 -0.06 -10.30 5.65
N LEU A 78 -0.95 -11.25 5.36
CA LEU A 78 -0.59 -12.64 5.11
C LEU A 78 0.29 -12.78 3.86
N LEU A 79 -0.09 -12.10 2.77
CA LEU A 79 0.68 -12.06 1.54
C LEU A 79 2.09 -11.51 1.77
N CYS A 80 2.19 -10.33 2.39
CA CYS A 80 3.48 -9.71 2.70
C CYS A 80 4.33 -10.61 3.61
N SER A 81 3.73 -11.24 4.62
CA SER A 81 4.44 -12.13 5.53
C SER A 81 4.99 -13.37 4.81
N THR A 82 4.22 -13.90 3.86
CA THR A 82 4.61 -15.06 3.05
C THR A 82 5.75 -14.71 2.09
N ALA A 83 5.63 -13.57 1.40
CA ALA A 83 6.66 -13.10 0.46
C ALA A 83 7.99 -12.79 1.16
N GLU A 84 7.94 -12.18 2.35
CA GLU A 84 9.13 -11.79 3.12
C GLU A 84 9.67 -12.91 4.03
N GLN A 85 8.96 -14.04 4.14
CA GLN A 85 9.28 -15.14 5.05
C GLN A 85 9.48 -14.71 6.52
N ARG A 86 8.74 -13.68 6.94
CA ARG A 86 8.74 -13.13 8.32
C ARG A 86 7.39 -12.53 8.65
N GLY A 87 7.10 -12.34 9.93
CA GLY A 87 5.86 -11.68 10.35
C GLY A 87 5.83 -10.21 9.91
N ILE A 88 4.92 -9.86 9.01
CA ILE A 88 4.62 -8.48 8.62
C ILE A 88 3.26 -8.10 9.19
N ARG A 89 3.23 -7.02 9.96
CA ARG A 89 1.99 -6.36 10.35
C ARG A 89 1.91 -4.98 9.73
N SER A 90 0.71 -4.64 9.29
CA SER A 90 0.42 -3.34 8.73
C SER A 90 0.26 -2.31 9.84
N LYS A 91 0.72 -1.09 9.59
CA LYS A 91 0.43 0.07 10.40
C LYS A 91 -0.92 0.65 9.98
N PRO A 92 -1.91 0.73 10.89
CA PRO A 92 -3.14 1.45 10.61
C PRO A 92 -2.87 2.96 10.49
N ILE A 93 -3.48 3.59 9.49
CA ILE A 93 -3.40 5.03 9.25
C ILE A 93 -4.81 5.59 9.11
N GLU A 94 -5.13 6.60 9.91
CA GLU A 94 -6.40 7.32 9.81
C GLU A 94 -6.62 7.88 8.39
N ARG A 95 -7.86 7.85 7.91
CA ARG A 95 -8.25 8.19 6.55
C ARG A 95 -7.70 9.52 6.03
N PHE A 96 -7.81 10.61 6.80
CA PHE A 96 -7.30 11.92 6.38
C PHE A 96 -5.78 12.00 6.50
N ALA A 97 -5.18 11.36 7.49
CA ALA A 97 -3.73 11.24 7.63
C ALA A 97 -3.07 10.41 6.51
N TYR A 98 -3.81 9.49 5.89
CA TYR A 98 -3.31 8.67 4.78
C TYR A 98 -2.98 9.49 3.53
N TYR A 99 -3.80 10.48 3.19
CA TYR A 99 -3.61 11.28 1.98
C TYR A 99 -2.26 11.99 1.89
N PRO A 100 -1.77 12.74 2.89
CA PRO A 100 -0.46 13.38 2.81
C PRO A 100 0.69 12.36 2.71
N ILE A 101 0.57 11.17 3.32
CA ILE A 101 1.57 10.11 3.18
C ILE A 101 1.56 9.57 1.74
N ALA A 102 0.39 9.26 1.19
CA ALA A 102 0.25 8.81 -0.19
C ALA A 102 0.70 9.87 -1.21
N GLU A 103 0.51 11.16 -0.93
CA GLU A 103 1.03 12.27 -1.73
C GLU A 103 2.55 12.38 -1.66
N ALA A 104 3.19 11.92 -0.58
CA ALA A 104 4.65 11.90 -0.42
C ALA A 104 5.31 10.63 -1.00
N CYS A 105 4.54 9.58 -1.32
CA CYS A 105 5.05 8.38 -1.96
C CYS A 105 5.75 8.68 -3.30
N PHE A 106 6.56 7.73 -3.76
CA PHE A 106 7.23 7.82 -5.06
C PHE A 106 6.24 7.80 -6.22
N ALA A 107 5.24 6.91 -6.16
CA ALA A 107 4.20 6.75 -7.19
C ALA A 107 2.91 6.16 -6.59
N VAL A 108 1.83 6.19 -7.38
CA VAL A 108 0.56 5.51 -7.08
C VAL A 108 0.29 4.40 -8.10
N VAL A 109 -0.12 3.23 -7.62
CA VAL A 109 -0.68 2.12 -8.38
C VAL A 109 -2.16 2.03 -8.06
N GLN A 110 -3.02 2.31 -9.03
CA GLN A 110 -4.46 2.13 -8.87
C GLN A 110 -4.87 0.72 -9.31
N THR A 111 -5.63 0.03 -8.48
CA THR A 111 -6.09 -1.34 -8.70
C THR A 111 -7.59 -1.40 -8.99
N GLY A 112 -8.08 -2.57 -9.37
CA GLY A 112 -9.50 -2.89 -9.47
C GLY A 112 -10.15 -3.29 -8.15
N GLU A 113 -9.44 -3.20 -7.03
CA GLU A 113 -9.94 -3.62 -5.71
C GLU A 113 -11.28 -2.94 -5.39
N ILE A 114 -12.27 -3.76 -5.09
CA ILE A 114 -13.64 -3.31 -4.83
C ILE A 114 -13.96 -3.27 -3.33
N ARG A 115 -13.19 -3.98 -2.51
CA ARG A 115 -13.35 -4.00 -1.06
C ARG A 115 -12.96 -2.62 -0.50
N PRO A 116 -13.75 -2.05 0.42
CA PRO A 116 -13.47 -0.75 0.98
C PRO A 116 -12.17 -0.75 1.77
N TYR A 117 -11.49 0.40 1.80
CA TYR A 117 -10.23 0.59 2.51
C TYR A 117 -9.09 -0.33 2.04
N GLY A 118 -9.15 -0.79 0.78
CA GLY A 118 -8.09 -1.55 0.12
C GLY A 118 -6.91 -0.68 -0.32
N ASN A 119 -6.49 0.26 0.54
CA ASN A 119 -5.42 1.22 0.26
C ASN A 119 -4.23 0.91 1.15
N PHE A 120 -3.08 0.67 0.52
CA PHE A 120 -1.85 0.23 1.15
C PHE A 120 -0.66 1.09 0.73
N ILE A 121 0.32 1.21 1.62
CA ILE A 121 1.62 1.80 1.32
C ILE A 121 2.70 0.80 1.67
N LEU A 122 3.61 0.55 0.72
CA LEU A 122 4.76 -0.33 0.90
C LEU A 122 6.04 0.51 0.93
N LYS A 123 6.90 0.26 1.91
CA LYS A 123 8.23 0.86 2.01
C LYS A 123 9.29 -0.09 1.45
N LYS A 124 10.07 0.39 0.48
CA LYS A 124 11.12 -0.39 -0.18
C LYS A 124 12.34 -0.59 0.72
N GLY A 125 12.78 -1.84 0.84
CA GLY A 125 14.02 -2.23 1.51
C GLY A 125 15.27 -2.13 0.65
N VAL A 126 16.27 -2.94 1.00
CA VAL A 126 17.58 -3.07 0.34
C VAL A 126 17.69 -4.50 -0.18
N ILE A 127 18.47 -4.69 -1.25
CA ILE A 127 18.87 -6.01 -1.79
C ILE A 127 20.32 -6.27 -1.39
#